data_AF-A0A645IKH6-F1
#
_entry.id   AF-A0A645IKH6-F1
#
_cell.length_a   1.000
_cell.length_b   1.000
_cell.length_c   1.000
_cell.angle_alpha   90.00
_cell.angle_beta   90.00
_cell.angle_gamma   90.00
#
_symmetry.space_group_name_H-M   'P 1'
#
loop_
_entity.id
_entity.type
_entity.pdbx_description
1 polymer ?
#
loop_
_entity_poly.entity_id
_entity_poly.type
_entity_poly.pdbx_seq_one_letter_code
_entity_poly.pdbx_strand_id
1 'polypeptide(L)' 'MTNDRAYRTAMTKDEAVKEIIVNSGTQFDPEIAQLFLKILSEEV' A
#
# COMPACT_ATOMS: atom_id res chain seq x y z
N MET A 1 -0.04 1.22 -7.96
CA MET A 1 1.29 0.96 -7.36
C MET A 1 1.80 -0.37 -7.84
N THR A 2 0.98 -1.41 -7.74
CA THR A 2 1.29 -2.82 -8.08
C THR A 2 0.99 -3.25 -9.52
N ASN A 3 0.73 -2.31 -10.42
CA ASN A 3 0.55 -2.59 -11.85
C ASN A 3 1.54 -1.74 -12.63
N ASP A 4 2.02 -2.29 -13.75
CA ASP A 4 2.90 -1.57 -14.66
C ASP A 4 2.22 -0.33 -15.24
N ARG A 5 3.03 0.69 -15.50
CA ARG A 5 2.62 1.90 -16.19
C ARG A 5 3.69 2.22 -17.24
N ALA A 6 3.32 2.92 -18.30
CA ALA A 6 4.24 3.25 -19.39
C ALA A 6 5.55 3.94 -18.92
N TYR A 7 5.51 4.64 -17.78
CA TYR A 7 6.64 5.37 -17.20
C TYR A 7 7.26 4.71 -15.95
N ARG A 8 6.71 3.59 -15.46
CA ARG A 8 7.27 2.90 -14.29
C ARG A 8 6.81 1.43 -14.19
N THR A 9 7.71 0.59 -13.71
CA THR A 9 7.39 -0.80 -13.33
C THR A 9 6.48 -0.85 -12.10
N ALA A 10 5.68 -1.90 -12.02
CA ALA A 10 4.89 -2.24 -10.84
C ALA A 10 5.78 -2.37 -9.59
N MET A 11 5.29 -1.83 -8.48
CA MET A 11 5.80 -2.14 -7.15
C MET A 11 5.41 -3.57 -6.76
N THR A 12 6.30 -4.24 -6.05
CA THR A 12 5.97 -5.48 -5.33
C THR A 12 4.92 -5.21 -4.24
N LYS A 13 4.28 -6.28 -3.73
CA LYS A 13 3.34 -6.16 -2.59
C LYS A 13 4.01 -5.49 -1.38
N ASP A 14 5.23 -5.90 -1.04
CA ASP A 14 5.95 -5.36 0.13
C ASP A 14 6.31 -3.89 -0.03
N GLU A 15 6.74 -3.48 -1.23
CA GLU A 15 6.99 -2.06 -1.54
C GLU A 15 5.72 -1.23 -1.45
N ALA A 16 4.60 -1.74 -1.97
CA ALA A 16 3.32 -1.07 -1.87
C ALA A 16 2.84 -0.93 -0.42
N VAL A 17 3.03 -1.97 0.40
CA VAL A 17 2.73 -1.93 1.85
C VAL A 17 3.57 -0.87 2.54
N LYS A 18 4.89 -0.84 2.30
CA LYS A 18 5.78 0.17 2.88
C LYS A 18 5.36 1.59 2.49
N GLU A 19 5.02 1.82 1.22
CA GLU A 19 4.57 3.11 0.73
C GLU A 19 3.27 3.57 1.42
N ILE A 20 2.32 2.65 1.67
CA ILE A 20 1.08 2.96 2.40
C ILE A 20 1.38 3.34 3.86
N ILE A 21 2.29 2.62 4.52
CA ILE A 21 2.70 2.90 5.90
C ILE A 21 3.38 4.28 5.99
N VAL A 22 4.35 4.56 5.11
CA VAL A 22 5.13 5.81 5.12
C VAL A 22 4.25 7.03 4.89
N ASN A 23 3.22 6.92 4.05
CA ASN A 23 2.33 8.03 3.72
C ASN A 23 1.00 8.01 4.50
N SER A 24 0.91 7.21 5.57
CA SER A 24 -0.23 7.19 6.48
C SER A 24 -0.30 8.48 7.29
N GLY A 25 -1.47 9.14 7.31
CA GLY A 25 -1.67 10.44 7.94
C GLY A 25 -1.40 11.64 7.05
N THR A 26 -0.98 11.41 5.80
CA THR A 26 -0.83 12.48 4.79
C THR A 26 -1.64 12.18 3.54
N GLN A 27 -1.22 11.21 2.72
CA GLN A 27 -1.97 10.78 1.53
C GLN A 27 -3.13 9.86 1.89
N PHE A 28 -2.99 9.10 2.97
CA PHE A 28 -3.97 8.13 3.41
C PHE A 28 -4.47 8.51 4.80
N ASP A 29 -5.77 8.30 5.03
CA ASP A 29 -6.31 8.34 6.38
C ASP A 29 -5.63 7.25 7.23
N PRO A 30 -5.11 7.56 8.42
CA PRO A 30 -4.40 6.59 9.26
C PRO A 30 -5.23 5.37 9.64
N GLU A 31 -6.52 5.55 9.93
CA GLU A 31 -7.39 4.45 10.36
C GLU A 31 -7.71 3.53 9.18
N ILE A 32 -7.99 4.11 8.00
CA ILE A 32 -8.23 3.35 6.78
C ILE A 32 -6.96 2.60 6.34
N ALA A 33 -5.80 3.24 6.39
CA ALA A 33 -4.53 2.62 6.04
C ALA A 33 -4.24 1.40 6.93
N GLN A 34 -4.44 1.53 8.25
CA GLN A 34 -4.29 0.41 9.18
C GLN A 34 -5.28 -0.72 8.91
N LEU A 35 -6.56 -0.39 8.69
CA LEU A 35 -7.58 -1.40 8.39
C LEU A 35 -7.27 -2.16 7.10
N PHE A 36 -6.85 -1.44 6.05
CA PHE A 36 -6.46 -2.04 4.79
C PHE A 36 -5.28 -3.02 4.95
N LEU A 37 -4.24 -2.61 5.68
CA LEU A 37 -3.07 -3.45 5.95
C LEU A 37 -3.43 -4.70 6.76
N LYS A 38 -4.37 -4.58 7.71
CA LYS A 38 -4.89 -5.72 8.47
C LYS A 38 -5.60 -6.72 7.56
N ILE A 39 -6.53 -6.25 6.72
CA ILE A 39 -7.24 -7.11 5.76
C ILE A 39 -6.25 -7.83 4.83
N LEU A 40 -5.25 -7.10 4.33
CA LEU A 40 -4.22 -7.66 3.46
C LEU A 40 -3.38 -8.76 4.13
N SER A 41 -3.18 -8.66 5.46
CA SER A 41 -2.46 -9.67 6.24
C SER A 41 -3.30 -10.91 6.59
N GLU A 42 -4.63 -10.79 6.58
CA GLU A 42 -5.57 -11.88 6.86
C GLU A 42 -5.91 -12.71 5.59
N GLU A 43 -5.52 -12.23 4.41
CA GLU A 43 -5.75 -12.87 3.11
C GLU A 43 -4.78 -14.04 2.81
N VAL A 44 -4.51 -14.89 3.83
CA VAL A 44 -3.69 -16.11 3.76
C VAL A 44 -4.54 -17.34 3.47
#